data_AF-A0A7S3UIW4-F1
#
_entry.id   AF-A0A7S3UIW4-F1
#
_cell.length_a   1.000
_cell.length_b   1.000
_cell.length_c   1.000
_cell.angle_alpha   90.00
_cell.angle_beta   90.00
_cell.angle_gamma   90.00
#
_symmetry.space_group_name_H-M   'P 1'
#
loop_
_entity.id
_entity.type
_entity.pdbx_description
1 polymer ?
#
loop_
_entity_poly.entity_id
_entity_poly.type
_entity_poly.pdbx_seq_one_letter_code
_entity_poly.pdbx_strand_id
1 'polypeptide(L)'
;PQHLNYRFRKSMNLPVEGLSTLYQAYLPTVLRDIIYGIARNRATTFMLSRNREAFKNPLSRFLTMFAIVMVACVTSAPGNELRGYVLQPPDRKKPFGEFFDPAKTARSTTIGGIIMSSSLATGALCTPYVEMLWGAVKPLFAKDPIGAVTLVLVIVDRWQRRKLSS
;
A
#
# COMPACT_ATOMS: atom_id res chain seq x y z
N PRO A 1 -16.71 -7.46 21.59
CA PRO A 1 -16.79 -6.45 20.50
C PRO A 1 -15.40 -6.23 19.85
N GLN A 2 -15.22 -6.68 18.61
CA GLN A 2 -13.93 -6.66 17.90
C GLN A 2 -13.78 -5.35 17.11
N HIS A 3 -12.79 -4.56 17.45
CA HIS A 3 -12.63 -3.20 16.96
C HIS A 3 -11.65 -3.16 15.79
N LEU A 4 -12.16 -3.22 14.57
CA LEU A 4 -11.35 -3.18 13.35
C LEU A 4 -11.78 -2.01 12.46
N ASN A 5 -10.83 -1.49 11.69
CA ASN A 5 -11.05 -0.49 10.66
C ASN A 5 -12.17 -0.96 9.68
N TYR A 6 -13.02 -0.06 9.17
CA TYR A 6 -14.19 -0.37 8.32
C TYR A 6 -13.90 -1.45 7.25
N ARG A 7 -12.77 -1.29 6.56
CA ARG A 7 -12.32 -2.20 5.49
C ARG A 7 -12.00 -3.61 5.99
N PHE A 8 -11.45 -3.73 7.20
CA PHE A 8 -11.12 -5.01 7.83
C PHE A 8 -12.35 -5.70 8.44
N ARG A 9 -13.31 -4.94 9.00
CA ARG A 9 -14.59 -5.51 9.42
C ARG A 9 -15.36 -6.06 8.22
N LYS A 10 -15.36 -5.33 7.09
CA LYS A 10 -15.98 -5.78 5.84
C LYS A 10 -15.31 -7.02 5.25
N SER A 11 -13.98 -7.14 5.30
CA SER A 11 -13.29 -8.36 4.84
C SER A 11 -13.47 -9.57 5.78
N MET A 12 -13.90 -9.34 7.02
CA MET A 12 -14.19 -10.39 8.01
C MET A 12 -15.68 -10.55 8.29
N ASN A 13 -16.56 -9.92 7.50
CA ASN A 13 -18.02 -9.95 7.66
C ASN A 13 -18.53 -9.57 9.07
N LEU A 14 -17.83 -8.65 9.76
CA LEU A 14 -18.20 -8.17 11.09
C LEU A 14 -19.08 -6.91 11.01
N PRO A 15 -20.10 -6.74 11.88
CA PRO A 15 -20.96 -5.56 11.91
C PRO A 15 -20.18 -4.29 12.29
N VAL A 16 -20.42 -3.17 11.63
CA VAL A 16 -19.73 -1.89 11.88
C VAL A 16 -20.49 -1.08 12.92
N GLU A 17 -20.13 -1.27 14.18
CA GLU A 17 -20.74 -0.56 15.31
C GLU A 17 -19.93 0.72 15.65
N GLY A 18 -20.36 1.89 15.17
CA GLY A 18 -19.90 3.21 15.64
C GLY A 18 -18.48 3.69 15.27
N LEU A 19 -18.23 5.00 15.49
CA LEU A 19 -16.98 5.70 15.16
C LEU A 19 -15.77 5.26 16.00
N SER A 20 -15.95 4.93 17.28
CA SER A 20 -14.85 4.53 18.17
C SER A 20 -14.20 3.20 17.74
N THR A 21 -14.96 2.29 17.15
CA THR A 21 -14.42 1.02 16.63
C THR A 21 -13.60 1.19 15.34
N LEU A 22 -13.85 2.29 14.61
CA LEU A 22 -13.12 2.64 13.38
C LEU A 22 -11.69 3.11 13.67
N TYR A 23 -11.49 3.86 14.76
CA TYR A 23 -10.23 4.53 15.08
C TYR A 23 -9.31 3.76 16.03
N GLN A 24 -9.74 2.61 16.56
CA GLN A 24 -8.98 1.86 17.57
C GLN A 24 -7.53 1.56 17.18
N ALA A 25 -7.30 1.22 15.91
CA ALA A 25 -5.96 0.94 15.39
C ALA A 25 -5.39 2.09 14.56
N TYR A 26 -6.00 3.27 14.60
CA TYR A 26 -5.59 4.41 13.79
C TYR A 26 -4.18 4.87 14.17
N LEU A 27 -3.93 5.09 15.47
CA LEU A 27 -2.63 5.55 15.96
C LEU A 27 -1.47 4.60 15.59
N PRO A 28 -1.52 3.28 15.86
CA PRO A 28 -0.44 2.38 15.44
C PRO A 28 -0.32 2.28 13.91
N THR A 29 -1.41 2.47 13.17
CA THR A 29 -1.36 2.53 11.70
C THR A 29 -0.62 3.77 11.21
N VAL A 30 -0.92 4.95 11.77
CA VAL A 30 -0.25 6.20 11.44
C VAL A 30 1.24 6.13 11.76
N LEU A 31 1.60 5.63 12.94
CA LEU A 31 3.00 5.47 13.34
C LEU A 31 3.77 4.56 12.38
N ARG A 32 3.19 3.40 12.01
CA ARG A 32 3.76 2.51 11.02
C ARG A 32 3.98 3.22 9.68
N ASP A 33 2.99 3.98 9.22
CA ASP A 33 3.05 4.67 7.92
C ASP A 33 4.11 5.78 7.90
N ILE A 34 4.29 6.49 9.01
CA ILE A 34 5.37 7.48 9.18
C ILE A 34 6.73 6.79 9.13
N ILE A 35 6.93 5.72 9.90
CA ILE A 35 8.20 4.97 9.92
C ILE A 35 8.50 4.40 8.54
N TYR A 36 7.51 3.80 7.90
CA TYR A 36 7.61 3.29 6.53
C TYR A 36 8.03 4.38 5.55
N GLY A 37 7.38 5.56 5.62
CA GLY A 37 7.70 6.71 4.77
C GLY A 37 9.13 7.20 4.96
N ILE A 38 9.57 7.35 6.21
CA ILE A 38 10.94 7.78 6.54
C ILE A 38 11.95 6.75 6.04
N ALA A 39 11.73 5.47 6.34
CA ALA A 39 12.63 4.39 5.94
C ALA A 39 12.74 4.28 4.42
N ARG A 40 11.61 4.34 3.70
CA ARG A 40 11.56 4.32 2.25
C ARG A 40 12.32 5.49 1.64
N ASN A 41 12.12 6.71 2.16
CA ASN A 41 12.81 7.90 1.67
C ASN A 41 14.32 7.81 1.91
N ARG A 42 14.75 7.43 3.12
CA ARG A 42 16.18 7.25 3.45
C ARG A 42 16.82 6.15 2.60
N ALA A 43 16.16 5.01 2.44
CA ALA A 43 16.63 3.92 1.59
C ALA A 43 16.73 4.36 0.12
N THR A 44 15.77 5.15 -0.37
CA THR A 44 15.83 5.71 -1.73
C THR A 44 17.02 6.64 -1.91
N THR A 45 17.21 7.60 -0.99
CA THR A 45 18.36 8.52 -1.02
C THR A 45 19.69 7.75 -0.94
N PHE A 46 19.76 6.74 -0.07
CA PHE A 46 20.94 5.90 0.06
C PHE A 46 21.26 5.17 -1.25
N MET A 47 20.27 4.51 -1.87
CA MET A 47 20.45 3.79 -3.14
C MET A 47 20.88 4.75 -4.27
N LEU A 48 20.26 5.92 -4.37
CA LEU A 48 20.63 6.95 -5.36
C LEU A 48 22.04 7.52 -5.14
N SER A 49 22.44 7.68 -3.87
CA SER A 49 23.79 8.17 -3.52
C SER A 49 24.88 7.16 -3.88
N ARG A 50 24.57 5.86 -3.82
CA ARG A 50 25.51 4.77 -4.12
C ARG A 50 25.50 4.37 -5.59
N ASN A 51 24.35 4.46 -6.25
CA ASN A 51 24.20 4.11 -7.65
C ASN A 51 23.26 5.09 -8.37
N ARG A 52 23.84 6.01 -9.13
CA ARG A 52 23.08 6.96 -9.96
C ARG A 52 22.31 6.27 -11.10
N GLU A 53 22.67 5.03 -11.44
CA GLU A 53 21.99 4.23 -12.47
C GLU A 53 20.81 3.43 -11.92
N ALA A 54 20.54 3.48 -10.61
CA ALA A 54 19.56 2.62 -9.92
C ALA A 54 18.13 2.68 -10.50
N PHE A 55 17.79 3.73 -11.24
CA PHE A 55 16.48 3.91 -11.87
C PHE A 55 16.53 4.16 -13.38
N LYS A 56 17.62 3.85 -14.08
CA LYS A 56 17.69 4.10 -15.53
C LYS A 56 17.11 2.96 -16.35
N ASN A 57 17.50 1.73 -16.05
CA ASN A 57 17.03 0.56 -16.78
C ASN A 57 15.79 -0.06 -16.11
N PRO A 58 14.86 -0.68 -16.88
CA PRO A 58 13.67 -1.33 -16.31
C PRO A 58 14.03 -2.31 -15.19
N LEU A 59 14.96 -3.23 -15.44
CA LEU A 59 15.39 -4.20 -14.43
C LEU A 59 15.96 -3.52 -13.17
N SER A 60 16.79 -2.49 -13.34
CA SER A 60 17.35 -1.74 -12.21
C SER A 60 16.27 -1.01 -11.40
N ARG A 61 15.25 -0.43 -12.07
CA ARG A 61 14.11 0.21 -11.39
C ARG A 61 13.33 -0.79 -10.55
N PHE A 62 13.06 -1.97 -11.11
CA PHE A 62 12.36 -3.03 -10.41
C PHE A 62 13.12 -3.47 -9.17
N LEU A 63 14.38 -3.90 -9.34
CA LEU A 63 15.18 -4.42 -8.24
C LEU A 63 15.45 -3.37 -7.17
N THR A 64 15.70 -2.12 -7.57
CA THR A 64 15.93 -1.02 -6.62
C THR A 64 14.67 -0.70 -5.84
N MET A 65 13.50 -0.58 -6.48
CA MET A 65 12.25 -0.37 -5.73
C MET A 65 11.89 -1.56 -4.86
N PHE A 66 12.10 -2.78 -5.34
CA PHE A 66 11.87 -3.98 -4.57
C PHE A 66 12.70 -3.96 -3.28
N ALA A 67 14.01 -3.71 -3.38
CA ALA A 67 14.90 -3.66 -2.23
C ALA A 67 14.54 -2.52 -1.25
N ILE A 68 14.27 -1.31 -1.76
CA ILE A 68 13.86 -0.16 -0.95
C ILE A 68 12.59 -0.47 -0.16
N VAL A 69 11.58 -1.05 -0.83
CA VAL A 69 10.30 -1.37 -0.21
C VAL A 69 10.45 -2.52 0.78
N MET A 70 11.25 -3.55 0.49
CA MET A 70 11.53 -4.63 1.43
C MET A 70 12.14 -4.10 2.73
N VAL A 71 13.14 -3.21 2.63
CA VAL A 71 13.77 -2.57 3.80
C VAL A 71 12.74 -1.72 4.57
N ALA A 72 11.92 -0.94 3.87
CA ALA A 72 10.86 -0.15 4.51
C ALA A 72 9.80 -1.02 5.20
N CYS A 73 9.45 -2.19 4.63
CA CYS A 73 8.54 -3.15 5.25
C CYS A 73 9.11 -3.76 6.53
N VAL A 74 10.38 -4.17 6.50
CA VAL A 74 11.04 -4.81 7.66
C VAL A 74 11.20 -3.80 8.79
N THR A 75 11.61 -2.57 8.48
CA THR A 75 11.79 -1.51 9.49
C THR A 75 10.47 -1.03 10.12
N SER A 76 9.36 -1.06 9.36
CA SER A 76 8.03 -0.72 9.88
C SER A 76 7.26 -1.91 10.47
N ALA A 77 7.82 -3.13 10.41
CA ALA A 77 7.20 -4.35 10.93
C ALA A 77 6.74 -4.26 12.41
N PRO A 78 7.52 -3.64 13.33
CA PRO A 78 7.07 -3.48 14.71
C PRO A 78 5.74 -2.71 14.85
N GLY A 79 5.50 -1.72 13.97
CA GLY A 79 4.24 -0.98 13.92
C GLY A 79 3.07 -1.83 13.43
N ASN A 80 3.32 -2.80 12.54
CA ASN A 80 2.31 -3.78 12.12
C ASN A 80 1.93 -4.73 13.28
N GLU A 81 2.89 -5.17 14.08
CA GLU A 81 2.62 -6.01 15.24
C GLU A 81 1.91 -5.25 16.36
N LEU A 82 2.32 -4.01 16.64
CA LEU A 82 1.62 -3.14 17.60
C LEU A 82 0.16 -2.91 17.17
N ARG A 83 -0.07 -2.72 15.88
CA ARG A 83 -1.43 -2.64 15.32
C ARG A 83 -2.19 -3.95 15.54
N GLY A 84 -1.57 -5.10 15.30
CA GLY A 84 -2.16 -6.42 15.58
C GLY A 84 -2.51 -6.60 17.05
N TYR A 85 -1.64 -6.16 17.97
CA TYR A 85 -1.82 -6.24 19.41
C TYR A 85 -3.05 -5.47 19.88
N VAL A 86 -3.25 -4.25 19.35
CA VAL A 86 -4.40 -3.38 19.67
C VAL A 86 -5.72 -3.92 19.09
N LEU A 87 -5.64 -4.68 17.99
CA LEU A 87 -6.77 -5.28 17.28
C LEU A 87 -7.17 -6.66 17.81
N GLN A 88 -6.52 -7.17 18.86
CA GLN A 88 -6.79 -8.52 19.35
C GLN A 88 -8.26 -8.72 19.74
N PRO A 89 -8.85 -9.89 19.40
CA PRO A 89 -10.17 -10.26 19.88
C PRO A 89 -10.19 -10.28 21.41
N PRO A 90 -11.22 -9.72 22.08
CA PRO A 90 -11.29 -9.68 23.53
C PRO A 90 -11.31 -11.09 24.16
N ASP A 91 -11.81 -12.09 23.43
CA ASP A 91 -11.86 -13.51 23.78
C ASP A 91 -10.52 -14.25 23.67
N ARG A 92 -9.55 -13.69 22.94
CA ARG A 92 -8.21 -14.30 22.71
C ARG A 92 -7.07 -13.33 22.98
N LYS A 93 -7.29 -12.37 23.88
CA LYS A 93 -6.34 -11.30 24.16
C LYS A 93 -5.13 -11.86 24.88
N LYS A 94 -4.00 -11.90 24.18
CA LYS A 94 -2.71 -12.30 24.73
C LYS A 94 -1.99 -11.12 25.37
N PRO A 95 -1.23 -11.35 26.45
CA PRO A 95 -0.32 -10.35 27.00
C PRO A 95 0.78 -10.00 25.99
N PHE A 96 1.38 -8.81 26.15
CA PHE A 96 2.34 -8.26 25.19
C PHE A 96 3.52 -9.22 24.92
N GLY A 97 4.08 -9.84 25.95
CA GLY A 97 5.20 -10.78 25.79
C GLY A 97 4.87 -12.06 25.01
N GLU A 98 3.63 -12.52 25.05
CA GLU A 98 3.20 -13.73 24.31
C GLU A 98 2.67 -13.42 22.91
N PHE A 99 2.26 -12.17 22.68
CA PHE A 99 1.79 -11.72 21.37
C PHE A 99 2.96 -11.52 20.40
N PHE A 100 4.05 -10.91 20.88
CA PHE A 100 5.24 -10.63 20.10
C PHE A 100 6.14 -11.87 19.99
N ASP A 101 5.79 -12.75 19.05
CA ASP A 101 6.60 -13.91 18.68
C ASP A 101 7.49 -13.58 17.48
N PRO A 102 8.82 -13.50 17.64
CA PRO A 102 9.75 -13.13 16.56
C PRO A 102 9.63 -14.01 15.32
N ALA A 103 9.34 -15.30 15.49
CA ALA A 103 9.21 -16.24 14.37
C ALA A 103 7.93 -15.95 13.56
N LYS A 104 6.83 -15.65 14.25
CA LYS A 104 5.57 -15.25 13.58
C LYS A 104 5.71 -13.90 12.89
N THR A 105 6.36 -12.94 13.55
CA THR A 105 6.63 -11.61 12.97
C THR A 105 7.52 -11.70 11.75
N ALA A 106 8.59 -12.50 11.78
CA ALA A 106 9.45 -12.71 10.61
C ALA A 106 8.67 -13.29 9.43
N ARG A 107 7.84 -14.32 9.67
CA ARG A 107 7.01 -14.95 8.62
C ARG A 107 5.99 -13.97 8.03
N SER A 108 5.24 -13.28 8.89
CA SER A 108 4.22 -12.30 8.49
C SER A 108 4.84 -11.13 7.71
N THR A 109 5.95 -10.59 8.21
CA THR A 109 6.70 -9.49 7.59
C THR A 109 7.29 -9.89 6.25
N THR A 110 7.78 -11.12 6.11
CA THR A 110 8.34 -11.61 4.85
C THR A 110 7.27 -11.70 3.77
N ILE A 111 6.13 -12.32 4.06
CA ILE A 111 5.03 -12.46 3.10
C ILE A 111 4.47 -11.09 2.73
N GLY A 112 4.15 -10.25 3.73
CA GLY A 112 3.63 -8.91 3.50
C GLY A 112 4.63 -8.02 2.74
N GLY A 113 5.92 -8.14 3.08
CA GLY A 113 7.02 -7.45 2.43
C GLY A 113 7.15 -7.83 0.96
N ILE A 114 7.15 -9.12 0.63
CA ILE A 114 7.27 -9.61 -0.75
C ILE A 114 6.10 -9.13 -1.61
N ILE A 115 4.87 -9.20 -1.10
CA ILE A 115 3.67 -8.76 -1.84
C ILE A 115 3.75 -7.26 -2.12
N MET A 116 4.06 -6.46 -1.11
CA MET A 116 4.11 -5.00 -1.25
C MET A 116 5.27 -4.56 -2.12
N SER A 117 6.45 -5.17 -1.96
CA SER A 117 7.65 -4.87 -2.75
C SER A 117 7.48 -5.25 -4.20
N SER A 118 6.93 -6.43 -4.50
CA SER A 118 6.60 -6.83 -5.87
C SER A 118 5.61 -5.86 -6.51
N SER A 119 4.56 -5.49 -5.78
CA SER A 119 3.53 -4.57 -6.28
C SER A 119 4.10 -3.19 -6.64
N LEU A 120 4.90 -2.61 -5.73
CA LEU A 120 5.52 -1.30 -5.95
C LEU A 120 6.65 -1.33 -6.97
N ALA A 121 7.41 -2.42 -7.04
CA ALA A 121 8.46 -2.61 -8.05
C ALA A 121 7.86 -2.72 -9.45
N THR A 122 6.76 -3.47 -9.62
CA THR A 122 6.00 -3.51 -10.88
C THR A 122 5.41 -2.13 -11.21
N GLY A 123 4.86 -1.42 -10.24
CA GLY A 123 4.41 -0.05 -10.44
C GLY A 123 5.52 0.88 -10.95
N ALA A 124 6.74 0.75 -10.39
CA ALA A 124 7.91 1.52 -10.80
C ALA A 124 8.40 1.18 -12.22
N LEU A 125 8.24 -0.08 -12.65
CA LEU A 125 8.44 -0.49 -14.04
C LEU A 125 7.44 0.16 -14.99
N CYS A 126 6.17 0.23 -14.60
CA CYS A 126 5.11 0.76 -15.43
C CYS A 126 5.08 2.31 -15.47
N THR A 127 5.62 2.97 -14.45
CA THR A 127 5.61 4.44 -14.29
C THR A 127 5.99 5.22 -15.56
N PRO A 128 7.13 4.97 -16.25
CA PRO A 128 7.52 5.78 -17.41
C PRO A 128 6.55 5.64 -18.59
N TYR A 129 5.96 4.45 -18.78
CA TYR A 129 4.96 4.23 -19.83
C TYR A 129 3.66 4.98 -19.53
N VAL A 130 3.25 4.98 -18.26
CA VAL A 130 2.07 5.72 -17.80
C VAL A 130 2.32 7.23 -17.88
N GLU A 131 3.50 7.72 -17.51
CA GLU A 131 3.89 9.13 -17.63
C GLU A 131 3.89 9.59 -19.09
N MET A 132 4.39 8.76 -20.02
CA MET A 132 4.36 9.04 -21.44
C MET A 132 2.92 9.14 -21.98
N LEU A 133 2.07 8.16 -21.64
CA LEU A 133 0.66 8.16 -22.04
C LEU A 133 -0.07 9.38 -21.46
N TRP A 134 0.13 9.65 -20.17
CA TRP A 134 -0.45 10.81 -19.50
C TRP A 134 0.03 12.12 -20.11
N GLY A 135 1.32 12.21 -20.46
CA GLY A 135 1.91 13.37 -21.14
C GLY A 135 1.24 13.66 -22.50
N ALA A 136 0.86 12.62 -23.24
CA ALA A 136 0.12 12.77 -24.50
C ALA A 136 -1.36 13.16 -24.28
N VAL A 137 -1.98 12.67 -23.22
CA VAL A 137 -3.41 12.89 -22.91
C VAL A 137 -3.66 14.23 -22.24
N LYS A 138 -2.79 14.66 -21.32
CA LYS A 138 -2.89 15.91 -20.55
C LYS A 138 -3.15 17.17 -21.41
N PRO A 139 -2.45 17.41 -22.54
CA PRO A 139 -2.71 18.60 -23.36
C PRO A 139 -4.05 18.53 -24.10
N LEU A 140 -4.56 17.34 -24.43
CA LEU A 140 -5.88 17.17 -25.03
C LEU A 140 -6.97 17.54 -24.01
N PHE A 141 -6.81 17.09 -22.77
CA PHE A 141 -7.71 17.41 -21.66
C PHE A 141 -7.69 18.90 -21.28
N ALA A 142 -6.53 19.55 -21.41
CA ALA A 142 -6.40 20.99 -21.14
C ALA A 142 -7.02 21.87 -22.23
N LYS A 143 -7.07 21.40 -23.49
CA LYS A 143 -7.65 22.13 -24.63
C LYS A 143 -9.17 21.95 -24.72
N ASP A 144 -9.67 20.76 -24.40
CA ASP A 144 -11.10 20.46 -24.40
C ASP A 144 -11.49 19.66 -23.14
N PRO A 145 -11.77 20.36 -22.02
CA PRO A 145 -12.15 19.71 -20.78
C PRO A 145 -13.52 19.01 -20.87
N ILE A 146 -14.41 19.46 -21.77
CA ILE A 146 -15.74 18.89 -21.96
C ILE A 146 -15.63 17.56 -22.72
N GLY A 147 -14.84 17.53 -23.80
CA GLY A 147 -14.53 16.31 -24.54
C GLY A 147 -13.82 15.26 -23.68
N ALA A 148 -12.92 15.70 -22.82
CA ALA A 148 -12.26 14.85 -21.82
C ALA A 148 -13.23 14.21 -20.81
N VAL A 149 -14.12 15.00 -20.22
CA VAL A 149 -15.17 14.49 -19.31
C VAL A 149 -16.08 13.52 -20.06
N THR A 150 -16.46 13.84 -21.28
CA THR A 150 -17.31 12.97 -22.12
C THR A 150 -16.63 11.65 -22.45
N LEU A 151 -15.34 11.66 -22.78
CA LEU A 151 -14.55 10.46 -23.04
C LEU A 151 -14.50 9.55 -21.79
N VAL A 152 -14.25 10.14 -20.61
CA VAL A 152 -14.26 9.41 -19.33
C VAL A 152 -15.64 8.79 -19.07
N LEU A 153 -16.71 9.56 -19.27
CA LEU A 153 -18.09 9.07 -19.09
C LEU A 153 -18.42 7.93 -20.05
N VAL A 154 -17.99 8.00 -21.32
CA VAL A 154 -18.19 6.93 -22.31
C VAL A 154 -17.40 5.67 -21.94
N ILE A 155 -16.17 5.81 -21.45
CA ILE A 155 -15.36 4.67 -20.98
C ILE A 155 -16.01 4.01 -19.77
N VAL A 156 -16.48 4.80 -18.79
CA VAL A 156 -17.16 4.31 -17.59
C VAL A 156 -18.47 3.62 -17.95
N ASP A 157 -19.28 4.22 -18.82
CA ASP A 157 -20.54 3.65 -19.31
C ASP A 157 -20.31 2.31 -20.02
N ARG A 158 -19.33 2.23 -20.93
CA ARG A 158 -18.97 0.98 -21.61
C ARG A 158 -18.47 -0.09 -20.65
N TRP A 159 -17.70 0.29 -19.63
CA TRP A 159 -17.23 -0.65 -18.61
C TRP A 159 -18.37 -1.18 -17.74
N GLN A 160 -19.29 -0.31 -17.31
CA GLN A 160 -20.48 -0.70 -16.56
C GLN A 160 -21.39 -1.63 -17.36
N ARG A 161 -21.64 -1.33 -18.65
CA ARG A 161 -22.44 -2.21 -19.51
C ARG A 161 -21.82 -3.60 -19.66
N ARG A 162 -20.49 -3.70 -19.83
CA ARG A 162 -19.79 -5.01 -19.89
C ARG A 162 -19.95 -5.80 -18.58
N LYS A 163 -19.92 -5.13 -17.44
CA LYS A 163 -20.08 -5.76 -16.12
C LYS A 163 -21.51 -6.21 -15.84
N LEU A 164 -22.51 -5.56 -16.44
CA LEU A 164 -23.92 -5.96 -16.34
C LEU A 164 -24.29 -7.10 -17.31
N SER A 165 -23.50 -7.27 -18.39
CA SER A 165 -23.66 -8.36 -19.36
C SER A 165 -22.83 -9.61 -19.06
N SER A 166 -22.11 -9.64 -17.92
CA SER A 166 -21.35 -10.79 -17.43
C SER A 166 -21.86 -11.20 -16.04
#